data_AF-A0A2N2SMC7-F1
#
_entry.id   AF-A0A2N2SMC7-F1
#
_cell.length_a   1.000
_cell.length_b   1.000
_cell.length_c   1.000
_cell.angle_alpha   90.00
_cell.angle_beta   90.00
_cell.angle_gamma   90.00
#
_symmetry.space_group_name_H-M   'P 1'
#
loop_
_entity.id
_entity.type
_entity.pdbx_description
1 polymer ?
#
loop_
_entity_poly.entity_id
_entity_poly.type
_entity_poly.pdbx_seq_one_letter_code
_entity_poly.pdbx_strand_id
1 'polypeptide(L)'
;MAAELETATNRENLRKVVIDPVSRVEGHGRVTLLIDDDDQVLEARLHIVEFRGFEVFIQGRPYWEVPVMVQRLCGICPVSHHLAASKALDRVVGALPPTHSAVQLRRLMHYGQILQSHALHFFHLSSPDMLFGFDAEVGKRNIVGVAGAYPEVARQGVLLRKFGQEVIRATAGKRIHGTGAVPGGMNRHLATADRDSLRAEVGQMVEWSRGAVELVKRLHRADPDLYDVFGTFSSGLASLVRADGAMDLYDGALRFRDAEGAIIRDQVPDQDYHQVLQEDVKSWSYMKFPYLTERGPEAGWYKVGPLARVQNCDFIPSPLAEVERREFIDHGKGKLIHAPLAYHWARMIEMLHAAEVIRDLLDDPACTDGVLMTDGPRAREGVGIIEAPRGTL
;
A
#
# COMPACT_ATOMS: atom_id res chain seq x y z
N MET A 1 -28.22 -15.58 9.58
CA MET A 1 -29.14 -14.46 9.37
C MET A 1 -28.23 -13.33 8.94
N ALA A 2 -28.26 -12.97 7.65
CA ALA A 2 -27.41 -11.91 7.12
C ALA A 2 -27.55 -10.69 8.03
N ALA A 3 -26.48 -10.25 8.70
CA ALA A 3 -26.48 -8.93 9.29
C ALA A 3 -26.88 -7.95 8.18
N GLU A 4 -28.06 -7.35 8.28
CA GLU A 4 -28.53 -6.40 7.27
C GLU A 4 -27.54 -5.23 7.25
N LEU A 5 -26.67 -5.20 6.23
CA LEU A 5 -25.81 -4.05 5.91
C LEU A 5 -26.65 -2.79 5.59
N GLU A 6 -27.97 -2.95 5.47
CA GLU A 6 -28.99 -1.92 5.48
C GLU A 6 -29.28 -1.52 6.94
N THR A 7 -28.45 -0.64 7.52
CA THR A 7 -28.61 -0.22 8.93
C THR A 7 -29.71 0.81 9.12
N ALA A 8 -30.24 1.38 8.03
CA ALA A 8 -31.30 2.36 8.05
C ALA A 8 -32.64 1.76 7.56
N THR A 9 -33.64 1.74 8.43
CA THR A 9 -35.02 1.39 8.08
C THR A 9 -35.73 2.60 7.42
N ASN A 10 -36.73 2.35 6.57
CA ASN A 10 -37.52 3.39 5.88
C ASN A 10 -36.67 4.46 5.14
N ARG A 11 -35.67 4.00 4.37
CA ARG A 11 -34.67 4.84 3.66
C ARG A 11 -35.30 5.98 2.83
N GLU A 12 -36.51 5.76 2.31
CA GLU A 12 -37.27 6.71 1.51
C GLU A 12 -37.67 7.99 2.26
N ASN A 13 -37.77 7.93 3.59
CA ASN A 13 -38.11 9.07 4.43
C ASN A 13 -36.87 9.79 4.98
N LEU A 14 -35.67 9.30 4.71
CA LEU A 14 -34.43 9.87 5.24
C LEU A 14 -33.85 10.95 4.32
N ARG A 15 -33.34 12.02 4.92
CA ARG A 15 -32.60 13.05 4.21
C ARG A 15 -31.25 12.49 3.77
N LYS A 16 -30.95 12.58 2.47
CA LYS A 16 -29.67 12.12 1.91
C LYS A 16 -28.69 13.28 1.75
N VAL A 17 -27.55 13.19 2.42
CA VAL A 17 -26.38 14.07 2.22
C VAL A 17 -25.32 13.32 1.41
N VAL A 18 -24.69 14.00 0.45
CA VAL A 18 -23.73 13.39 -0.47
C VAL A 18 -22.45 14.21 -0.48
N ILE A 19 -21.31 13.54 -0.26
CA ILE A 19 -19.96 14.09 -0.50
C ILE A 19 -19.47 13.50 -1.81
N ASP A 20 -19.53 14.29 -2.88
CA ASP A 20 -19.16 13.89 -4.24
C ASP A 20 -18.46 15.05 -4.99
N PRO A 21 -17.18 14.92 -5.35
CA PRO A 21 -16.29 13.78 -5.09
C PRO A 21 -15.70 13.80 -3.67
N VAL A 22 -15.22 12.64 -3.19
CA VAL A 22 -14.25 12.61 -2.09
C VAL A 22 -12.93 13.23 -2.60
N SER A 23 -12.48 14.31 -1.95
CA SER A 23 -11.27 15.03 -2.36
C SER A 23 -9.98 14.47 -1.74
N ARG A 24 -8.84 14.73 -2.39
CA ARG A 24 -7.49 14.29 -1.95
C ARG A 24 -7.34 12.78 -1.74
N VAL A 25 -8.07 12.00 -2.52
CA VAL A 25 -7.88 10.56 -2.69
C VAL A 25 -7.55 10.27 -4.16
N GLU A 26 -7.10 9.04 -4.44
CA GLU A 26 -6.93 8.58 -5.83
C GLU A 26 -8.16 7.77 -6.26
N GLY A 27 -8.56 7.93 -7.53
CA GLY A 27 -9.81 7.38 -8.06
C GLY A 27 -11.04 8.23 -7.71
N HIS A 28 -12.22 7.79 -8.17
CA HIS A 28 -13.49 8.45 -7.87
C HIS A 28 -14.28 7.68 -6.81
N GLY A 29 -14.30 8.25 -5.61
CA GLY A 29 -15.14 7.81 -4.50
C GLY A 29 -16.22 8.83 -4.17
N ARG A 30 -17.34 8.35 -3.66
CA ARG A 30 -18.46 9.16 -3.15
C ARG A 30 -18.89 8.63 -1.79
N VAL A 31 -19.24 9.52 -0.86
CA VAL A 31 -19.86 9.13 0.41
C VAL A 31 -21.31 9.58 0.44
N THR A 32 -22.23 8.71 0.87
CA THR A 32 -23.61 9.10 1.18
C THR A 32 -23.90 8.88 2.64
N LEU A 33 -24.58 9.84 3.25
CA LEU A 33 -25.13 9.78 4.59
C LEU A 33 -26.65 9.81 4.50
N LEU A 34 -27.32 8.88 5.19
CA LEU A 34 -28.76 8.93 5.42
C LEU A 34 -29.03 9.42 6.83
N ILE A 35 -29.82 10.49 6.93
CA ILE A 35 -30.03 11.25 8.16
C ILE A 35 -31.54 11.30 8.43
N ASP A 36 -31.94 11.06 9.67
CA ASP A 36 -33.33 11.19 10.11
C ASP A 36 -33.72 12.64 10.44
N ASP A 37 -34.96 12.83 10.89
CA ASP A 37 -35.52 14.14 11.24
C ASP A 37 -34.91 14.73 12.53
N ASP A 38 -34.26 13.91 13.35
CA ASP A 38 -33.54 14.31 14.57
C ASP A 38 -32.04 14.59 14.30
N ASP A 39 -31.67 14.78 13.02
CA ASP A 39 -30.31 14.99 12.52
C ASP A 39 -29.30 13.87 12.89
N GLN A 40 -29.77 12.64 13.13
CA GLN A 40 -28.91 11.48 13.39
C GLN A 40 -28.56 10.73 12.11
N VAL A 41 -27.27 10.40 11.93
CA VAL A 41 -26.81 9.58 10.80
C VAL A 41 -27.13 8.11 11.08
N LEU A 42 -28.05 7.53 10.31
CA LEU A 42 -28.46 6.12 10.42
C LEU A 42 -27.64 5.19 9.51
N GLU A 43 -27.07 5.73 8.44
CA GLU A 43 -26.20 4.98 7.54
C GLU A 43 -25.17 5.87 6.85
N ALA A 44 -23.94 5.38 6.73
CA ALA A 44 -22.90 5.95 5.90
C ALA A 44 -22.34 4.89 4.94
N ARG A 45 -22.21 5.24 3.65
CA ARG A 45 -21.66 4.33 2.62
C ARG A 45 -20.58 5.00 1.80
N LEU A 46 -19.49 4.28 1.54
CA LEU A 46 -18.45 4.64 0.58
C LEU A 46 -18.70 3.91 -0.75
N HIS A 47 -18.99 4.67 -1.80
CA HIS A 47 -19.23 4.14 -3.14
C HIS A 47 -17.99 4.32 -4.00
N ILE A 48 -17.52 3.23 -4.61
CA ILE A 48 -16.61 3.32 -5.75
C ILE A 48 -17.45 3.28 -7.02
N VAL A 49 -17.41 4.39 -7.77
CA VAL A 49 -18.32 4.64 -8.89
C VAL A 49 -17.69 4.36 -10.26
N GLU A 50 -16.43 3.96 -10.29
CA GLU A 50 -15.72 3.63 -11.52
C GLU A 50 -15.66 2.13 -11.79
N PHE A 51 -15.80 1.79 -13.07
CA PHE A 51 -15.55 0.46 -13.60
C PHE A 51 -14.69 0.56 -14.86
N ARG A 52 -13.81 -0.43 -15.08
CA ARG A 52 -12.95 -0.54 -16.28
C ARG A 52 -12.98 -1.93 -16.92
N GLY A 53 -13.17 -3.00 -16.14
CA GLY A 53 -13.31 -4.37 -16.65
C GLY A 53 -12.01 -5.02 -17.16
N PHE A 54 -10.85 -4.68 -16.57
CA PHE A 54 -9.53 -5.18 -16.99
C PHE A 54 -9.44 -6.70 -17.05
N GLU A 55 -9.97 -7.39 -16.04
CA GLU A 55 -9.97 -8.86 -15.92
C GLU A 55 -10.62 -9.55 -17.12
N VAL A 56 -11.59 -8.88 -17.77
CA VAL A 56 -12.29 -9.40 -18.94
C VAL A 56 -11.60 -8.99 -20.24
N PHE A 57 -11.28 -7.70 -20.44
CA PHE A 57 -10.75 -7.25 -21.73
C PHE A 57 -9.30 -7.68 -21.99
N ILE A 58 -8.54 -8.07 -20.96
CA ILE A 58 -7.17 -8.57 -21.12
C ILE A 58 -7.13 -9.97 -21.75
N GLN A 59 -8.25 -10.69 -21.76
CA GLN A 59 -8.34 -12.03 -22.35
C GLN A 59 -8.02 -11.99 -23.85
N GLY A 60 -7.23 -12.96 -24.31
CA GLY A 60 -6.75 -13.03 -25.69
C GLY A 60 -5.56 -12.11 -26.02
N ARG A 61 -5.12 -11.24 -25.10
CA ARG A 61 -3.88 -10.49 -25.25
C ARG A 61 -2.66 -11.40 -25.07
N PRO A 62 -1.56 -11.19 -25.81
CA PRO A 62 -0.31 -11.87 -25.54
C PRO A 62 0.20 -11.60 -24.12
N TYR A 63 0.61 -12.64 -23.40
CA TYR A 63 0.93 -12.56 -21.97
C TYR A 63 2.02 -11.50 -21.66
N TRP A 64 3.00 -11.32 -22.54
CA TRP A 64 4.11 -10.38 -22.34
C TRP A 64 3.68 -8.90 -22.38
N GLU A 65 2.48 -8.60 -22.90
CA GLU A 65 1.93 -7.25 -22.85
C GLU A 65 1.31 -6.91 -21.49
N VAL A 66 0.92 -7.93 -20.71
CA VAL A 66 0.15 -7.76 -19.47
C VAL A 66 0.88 -6.85 -18.45
N PRO A 67 2.19 -7.00 -18.15
CA PRO A 67 2.88 -6.10 -17.21
C PRO A 67 2.90 -4.65 -17.68
N VAL A 68 2.78 -4.41 -18.99
CA VAL A 68 2.65 -3.07 -19.55
C VAL A 68 1.20 -2.61 -19.43
N MET A 69 0.20 -3.42 -19.76
CA MET A 69 -1.20 -3.00 -19.74
C MET A 69 -1.72 -2.76 -18.31
N VAL A 70 -1.48 -3.69 -17.38
CA VAL A 70 -2.08 -3.68 -16.03
C VAL A 70 -1.67 -2.48 -15.18
N GLN A 71 -0.45 -1.98 -15.37
CA GLN A 71 0.01 -0.80 -14.64
C GLN A 71 -0.71 0.50 -15.03
N ARG A 72 -1.55 0.52 -16.07
CA ARG A 72 -2.39 1.69 -16.43
C ARG A 72 -3.64 1.81 -15.56
N LEU A 73 -3.90 0.84 -14.67
CA LEU A 73 -5.04 0.88 -13.76
C LEU A 73 -4.92 1.98 -12.70
N CYS A 74 -3.69 2.37 -12.32
CA CYS A 74 -3.46 3.41 -11.33
C CYS A 74 -2.22 4.25 -11.68
N GLY A 75 -2.31 5.56 -11.50
CA GLY A 75 -1.19 6.48 -11.72
C GLY A 75 -0.16 6.52 -10.57
N ILE A 76 -0.51 6.01 -9.38
CA ILE A 76 0.35 6.07 -8.18
C ILE A 76 1.06 4.75 -7.90
N CYS A 77 0.40 3.60 -8.11
CA CYS A 77 0.98 2.28 -7.89
C CYS A 77 1.29 1.44 -9.15
N PRO A 78 1.74 2.05 -10.28
CA PRO A 78 1.96 1.28 -11.51
C PRO A 78 3.06 0.23 -11.36
N VAL A 79 4.09 0.50 -10.54
CA VAL A 79 5.19 -0.45 -10.30
C VAL A 79 4.69 -1.72 -9.59
N SER A 80 3.75 -1.63 -8.65
CA SER A 80 3.22 -2.81 -7.96
C SER A 80 2.50 -3.72 -8.93
N HIS A 81 1.65 -3.15 -9.78
CA HIS A 81 0.97 -3.88 -10.85
C HIS A 81 1.96 -4.48 -11.85
N HIS A 82 2.99 -3.71 -12.25
CA HIS A 82 4.02 -4.17 -13.16
C HIS A 82 4.77 -5.39 -12.59
N LEU A 83 5.19 -5.32 -11.34
CA LEU A 83 5.94 -6.37 -10.67
C LEU A 83 5.07 -7.58 -10.30
N ALA A 84 3.84 -7.39 -9.82
CA ALA A 84 2.91 -8.49 -9.55
C ALA A 84 2.63 -9.31 -10.82
N ALA A 85 2.36 -8.61 -11.94
CA ALA A 85 2.19 -9.28 -13.23
C ALA A 85 3.47 -9.94 -13.73
N SER A 86 4.64 -9.33 -13.57
CA SER A 86 5.91 -9.98 -13.91
C SER A 86 6.17 -11.22 -13.06
N LYS A 87 5.89 -11.21 -11.75
CA LYS A 87 6.00 -12.39 -10.87
C LYS A 87 5.06 -13.50 -11.31
N ALA A 88 3.81 -13.17 -11.65
CA ALA A 88 2.86 -14.14 -12.19
C ALA A 88 3.38 -14.79 -13.48
N LEU A 89 3.95 -13.98 -14.38
CA LEU A 89 4.43 -14.45 -15.67
C LEU A 89 5.79 -15.15 -15.61
N ASP A 90 6.63 -14.88 -14.61
CA ASP A 90 7.85 -15.66 -14.37
C ASP A 90 7.50 -17.15 -14.19
N ARG A 91 6.41 -17.46 -13.48
CA ARG A 91 5.92 -18.85 -13.35
C ARG A 91 5.51 -19.43 -14.71
N VAL A 92 4.78 -18.65 -15.50
CA VAL A 92 4.31 -19.06 -16.85
C VAL A 92 5.48 -19.38 -17.77
N VAL A 93 6.57 -18.61 -17.71
CA VAL A 93 7.76 -18.85 -18.55
C VAL A 93 8.79 -19.82 -17.93
N GLY A 94 8.47 -20.41 -16.77
CA GLY A 94 9.35 -21.37 -16.10
C GLY A 94 10.57 -20.75 -15.41
N ALA A 95 10.55 -19.45 -15.15
CA ALA A 95 11.64 -18.70 -14.53
C ALA A 95 11.59 -18.76 -13.00
N LEU A 96 11.62 -19.98 -12.45
CA LEU A 96 11.53 -20.22 -11.01
C LEU A 96 12.72 -21.05 -10.49
N PRO A 97 13.53 -20.50 -9.56
CA PRO A 97 13.50 -19.12 -9.06
C PRO A 97 14.01 -18.11 -10.11
N PRO A 98 13.55 -16.84 -10.07
CA PRO A 98 14.17 -15.77 -10.86
C PRO A 98 15.64 -15.56 -10.45
N THR A 99 16.42 -14.90 -11.31
CA THR A 99 17.83 -14.63 -10.99
C THR A 99 17.96 -13.64 -9.83
N HIS A 100 19.04 -13.76 -9.06
CA HIS A 100 19.31 -12.87 -7.93
C HIS A 100 19.34 -11.39 -8.35
N SER A 101 20.07 -11.05 -9.41
CA SER A 101 20.14 -9.67 -9.93
C SER A 101 18.78 -9.11 -10.35
N ALA A 102 17.92 -9.93 -10.98
CA ALA A 102 16.56 -9.50 -11.32
C ALA A 102 15.73 -9.22 -10.06
N VAL A 103 15.82 -10.07 -9.04
CA VAL A 103 15.12 -9.87 -7.76
C VAL A 103 15.57 -8.58 -7.08
N GLN A 104 16.88 -8.31 -6.98
CA GLN A 104 17.39 -7.10 -6.34
C GLN A 104 16.97 -5.81 -7.07
N LEU A 105 16.99 -5.82 -8.40
CA LEU A 105 16.49 -4.70 -9.20
C LEU A 105 14.98 -4.47 -9.07
N ARG A 106 14.19 -5.55 -9.01
CA ARG A 106 12.74 -5.45 -8.79
C ARG A 106 12.42 -4.97 -7.37
N ARG A 107 13.17 -5.42 -6.36
CA ARG A 107 13.10 -4.90 -4.99
C ARG A 107 13.43 -3.42 -4.96
N LEU A 108 14.53 -2.99 -5.59
CA LEU A 108 14.91 -1.57 -5.64
C LEU A 108 13.82 -0.72 -6.28
N MET A 109 13.26 -1.17 -7.41
CA MET A 109 12.12 -0.53 -8.07
C MET A 109 10.90 -0.43 -7.13
N HIS A 110 10.57 -1.51 -6.43
CA HIS A 110 9.41 -1.59 -5.55
C HIS A 110 9.56 -0.72 -4.30
N TYR A 111 10.70 -0.75 -3.61
CA TYR A 111 10.92 0.11 -2.45
C TYR A 111 10.96 1.60 -2.84
N GLY A 112 11.44 1.94 -4.05
CA GLY A 112 11.27 3.27 -4.63
C GLY A 112 9.80 3.69 -4.76
N GLN A 113 8.93 2.76 -5.15
CA GLN A 113 7.48 2.97 -5.21
C GLN A 113 6.83 3.12 -3.84
N ILE A 114 7.21 2.31 -2.86
CA ILE A 114 6.71 2.43 -1.48
C ILE A 114 7.06 3.82 -0.95
N LEU A 115 8.33 4.23 -1.06
CA LEU A 115 8.82 5.54 -0.61
C LEU A 115 8.03 6.68 -1.25
N GLN A 116 7.94 6.73 -2.58
CA GLN A 116 7.26 7.85 -3.25
C GLN A 116 5.75 7.87 -2.99
N SER A 117 5.10 6.71 -2.88
CA SER A 117 3.64 6.63 -2.65
C SER A 117 3.30 7.05 -1.24
N HIS A 118 4.12 6.65 -0.25
CA HIS A 118 3.93 7.05 1.14
C HIS A 118 4.20 8.54 1.33
N ALA A 119 5.25 9.07 0.71
CA ALA A 119 5.52 10.51 0.70
C ALA A 119 4.41 11.31 -0.02
N LEU A 120 3.92 10.83 -1.17
CA LEU A 120 2.80 11.46 -1.86
C LEU A 120 1.58 11.54 -0.94
N HIS A 121 1.17 10.40 -0.38
CA HIS A 121 -0.03 10.33 0.44
C HIS A 121 0.09 11.22 1.68
N PHE A 122 1.17 11.08 2.45
CA PHE A 122 1.30 11.84 3.68
C PHE A 122 1.42 13.34 3.41
N PHE A 123 2.42 13.75 2.62
CA PHE A 123 2.71 15.18 2.48
C PHE A 123 1.71 15.92 1.60
N HIS A 124 1.15 15.30 0.56
CA HIS A 124 0.28 16.01 -0.38
C HIS A 124 -1.21 15.81 -0.09
N LEU A 125 -1.60 14.69 0.52
CA LEU A 125 -3.00 14.33 0.71
C LEU A 125 -3.45 14.50 2.16
N SER A 126 -2.79 13.84 3.12
CA SER A 126 -3.27 13.81 4.52
C SER A 126 -2.72 14.91 5.42
N SER A 127 -1.48 15.36 5.20
CA SER A 127 -0.86 16.38 6.06
C SER A 127 -1.65 17.70 6.14
N PRO A 128 -2.37 18.18 5.10
CA PRO A 128 -3.17 19.39 5.26
C PRO A 128 -4.24 19.28 6.35
N ASP A 129 -4.89 18.12 6.51
CA ASP A 129 -5.85 17.91 7.61
C ASP A 129 -5.12 17.91 8.95
N MET A 130 -4.05 17.13 9.04
CA MET A 130 -3.34 16.90 10.31
C MET A 130 -2.61 18.16 10.81
N LEU A 131 -2.06 18.99 9.91
CA LEU A 131 -1.26 20.17 10.24
C LEU A 131 -2.08 21.43 10.52
N PHE A 132 -3.26 21.56 9.90
CA PHE A 132 -4.14 22.71 10.10
C PHE A 132 -5.32 22.43 11.03
N GLY A 133 -5.61 21.15 11.30
CA GLY A 133 -6.82 20.72 12.00
C GLY A 133 -7.94 20.36 11.01
N PHE A 134 -8.81 19.45 11.44
CA PHE A 134 -9.83 18.88 10.55
C PHE A 134 -10.94 19.88 10.23
N ASP A 135 -11.12 20.92 11.06
CA ASP A 135 -12.07 22.01 10.83
C ASP A 135 -11.45 23.23 10.12
N ALA A 136 -10.20 23.12 9.66
CA ALA A 136 -9.53 24.20 8.97
C ALA A 136 -10.27 24.63 7.69
N GLU A 137 -10.20 25.92 7.40
CA GLU A 137 -10.77 26.52 6.21
C GLU A 137 -10.35 25.76 4.93
N VAL A 138 -11.32 25.40 4.10
CA VAL A 138 -11.12 24.59 2.88
C VAL A 138 -10.05 25.18 1.95
N GLY A 139 -10.00 26.52 1.82
CA GLY A 139 -9.03 27.22 0.99
C GLY A 139 -7.57 27.01 1.40
N LYS A 140 -7.32 26.69 2.68
CA LYS A 140 -5.98 26.44 3.23
C LYS A 140 -5.62 24.97 3.31
N ARG A 141 -6.62 24.07 3.39
CA ARG A 141 -6.45 22.64 3.64
C ARG A 141 -6.03 21.85 2.39
N ASN A 142 -4.90 22.25 1.82
CA ASN A 142 -4.29 21.65 0.63
C ASN A 142 -2.76 21.84 0.65
N ILE A 143 -2.06 21.20 -0.30
CA ILE A 143 -0.59 21.24 -0.38
C ILE A 143 -0.02 22.65 -0.58
N VAL A 144 -0.75 23.56 -1.23
CA VAL A 144 -0.30 24.96 -1.41
C VAL A 144 -0.33 25.69 -0.07
N GLY A 145 -1.38 25.47 0.73
CA GLY A 145 -1.46 25.97 2.10
C GLY A 145 -0.31 25.42 2.96
N VAL A 146 -0.05 24.11 2.89
CA VAL A 146 1.08 23.50 3.60
C VAL A 146 2.42 24.10 3.16
N ALA A 147 2.63 24.34 1.87
CA ALA A 147 3.85 24.97 1.38
C ALA A 147 4.02 26.42 1.88
N GLY A 148 2.93 27.16 2.07
CA GLY A 148 2.96 28.51 2.62
C GLY A 148 3.26 28.54 4.13
N ALA A 149 2.63 27.66 4.92
CA ALA A 149 2.75 27.67 6.38
C ALA A 149 3.90 26.79 6.91
N TYR A 150 4.21 25.69 6.23
CA TYR A 150 5.20 24.69 6.61
C TYR A 150 6.14 24.38 5.42
N PRO A 151 6.89 25.38 4.91
CA PRO A 151 7.64 25.26 3.66
C PRO A 151 8.67 24.12 3.67
N GLU A 152 9.33 23.88 4.81
CA GLU A 152 10.31 22.81 4.91
C GLU A 152 9.66 21.42 4.87
N VAL A 153 8.50 21.24 5.52
CA VAL A 153 7.72 19.99 5.47
C VAL A 153 7.27 19.70 4.03
N ALA A 154 6.76 20.71 3.33
CA ALA A 154 6.38 20.58 1.93
C ALA A 154 7.58 20.24 1.03
N ARG A 155 8.71 20.93 1.21
CA ARG A 155 9.95 20.70 0.44
C ARG A 155 10.47 19.28 0.63
N GLN A 156 10.54 18.80 1.87
CA GLN A 156 10.97 17.43 2.17
C GLN A 156 10.04 16.40 1.54
N GLY A 157 8.72 16.59 1.65
CA GLY A 157 7.73 15.71 1.03
C GLY A 157 7.85 15.62 -0.50
N VAL A 158 8.08 16.74 -1.17
CA VAL A 158 8.30 16.79 -2.62
C VAL A 158 9.59 16.05 -3.01
N LEU A 159 10.67 16.24 -2.24
CA LEU A 159 11.97 15.65 -2.56
C LEU A 159 12.05 14.15 -2.23
N LEU A 160 11.42 13.69 -1.14
CA LEU A 160 11.24 12.26 -0.86
C LEU A 160 10.49 11.56 -1.99
N ARG A 161 9.39 12.18 -2.47
CA ARG A 161 8.65 11.68 -3.62
C ARG A 161 9.49 11.68 -4.88
N LYS A 162 10.24 12.76 -5.15
CA LYS A 162 11.15 12.86 -6.31
C LYS A 162 12.17 11.73 -6.29
N PHE A 163 12.83 11.50 -5.15
CA PHE A 163 13.85 10.47 -5.02
C PHE A 163 13.30 9.08 -5.32
N GLY A 164 12.16 8.68 -4.71
CA GLY A 164 11.55 7.38 -5.02
C GLY A 164 11.14 7.24 -6.49
N GLN A 165 10.68 8.33 -7.13
CA GLN A 165 10.41 8.34 -8.57
C GLN A 165 11.69 8.23 -9.43
N GLU A 166 12.82 8.78 -8.99
CA GLU A 166 14.11 8.62 -9.67
C GLU A 166 14.65 7.19 -9.56
N VAL A 167 14.47 6.53 -8.40
CA VAL A 167 14.76 5.09 -8.25
C VAL A 167 13.94 4.29 -9.27
N ILE A 168 12.65 4.60 -9.42
CA ILE A 168 11.78 3.96 -10.42
C ILE A 168 12.25 4.29 -11.84
N ARG A 169 12.62 5.53 -12.17
CA ARG A 169 13.14 5.87 -13.50
C ARG A 169 14.40 5.06 -13.82
N ALA A 170 15.33 4.97 -12.88
CA ALA A 170 16.60 4.27 -13.07
C ALA A 170 16.37 2.78 -13.34
N THR A 171 15.45 2.14 -12.61
CA THR A 171 15.16 0.71 -12.72
C THR A 171 14.15 0.35 -13.82
N ALA A 172 13.15 1.20 -14.09
CA ALA A 172 12.03 0.91 -14.99
C ALA A 172 12.07 1.71 -16.31
N GLY A 173 12.99 2.65 -16.47
CA GLY A 173 13.12 3.53 -17.65
C GLY A 173 12.31 4.82 -17.59
N LYS A 174 11.20 4.85 -16.85
CA LYS A 174 10.34 6.02 -16.65
C LYS A 174 9.83 6.05 -15.22
N ARG A 175 9.55 7.26 -14.70
CA ARG A 175 8.99 7.45 -13.35
C ARG A 175 7.60 6.83 -13.18
N ILE A 176 6.82 6.78 -14.25
CA ILE A 176 5.45 6.26 -14.26
C ILE A 176 5.32 5.41 -15.52
N HIS A 177 4.74 4.21 -15.37
CA HIS A 177 4.49 3.27 -16.45
C HIS A 177 5.74 2.81 -17.24
N GLY A 178 6.78 2.39 -16.50
CA GLY A 178 8.03 1.85 -17.06
C GLY A 178 7.90 0.41 -17.59
N THR A 179 9.01 -0.16 -18.07
CA THR A 179 9.06 -1.48 -18.71
C THR A 179 10.28 -2.30 -18.27
N GLY A 180 10.82 -2.03 -17.08
CA GLY A 180 12.06 -2.65 -16.60
C GLY A 180 11.93 -4.13 -16.30
N ALA A 181 10.80 -4.55 -15.73
CA ALA A 181 10.52 -5.95 -15.43
C ALA A 181 9.84 -6.63 -16.62
N VAL A 182 10.32 -7.82 -16.95
CA VAL A 182 9.82 -8.65 -18.05
C VAL A 182 9.65 -10.08 -17.54
N PRO A 183 8.77 -10.91 -18.14
CA PRO A 183 8.69 -12.32 -17.81
C PRO A 183 10.07 -12.98 -17.94
N GLY A 184 10.57 -13.56 -16.85
CA GLY A 184 11.90 -14.15 -16.77
C GLY A 184 12.95 -13.31 -16.03
N GLY A 185 12.67 -12.03 -15.73
CA GLY A 185 13.58 -11.20 -14.95
C GLY A 185 13.50 -9.70 -15.22
N MET A 186 14.62 -9.10 -15.63
CA MET A 186 14.78 -7.65 -15.86
C MET A 186 15.45 -7.40 -17.22
N ASN A 187 15.11 -6.29 -17.88
CA ASN A 187 15.65 -5.99 -19.21
C ASN A 187 17.00 -5.24 -19.22
N ARG A 188 17.45 -4.72 -18.07
CA ARG A 188 18.73 -4.02 -17.90
C ARG A 188 19.14 -3.94 -16.43
N HIS A 189 20.44 -3.75 -16.20
CA HIS A 189 20.99 -3.38 -14.90
C HIS A 189 20.73 -1.93 -14.54
N LEU A 190 20.95 -1.58 -13.28
CA LEU A 190 21.08 -0.21 -12.83
C LEU A 190 22.38 0.38 -13.41
N ALA A 191 22.29 1.51 -14.10
CA ALA A 191 23.47 2.20 -14.58
C ALA A 191 24.31 2.70 -13.40
N THR A 192 25.65 2.57 -13.48
CA THR A 192 26.57 3.03 -12.42
C THR A 192 26.37 4.50 -12.08
N ALA A 193 26.17 5.37 -13.09
CA ALA A 193 25.91 6.79 -12.85
C ALA A 193 24.58 7.04 -12.12
N ASP A 194 23.52 6.29 -12.44
CA ASP A 194 22.24 6.39 -11.72
C ASP A 194 22.40 5.91 -10.27
N ARG A 195 23.09 4.77 -10.05
CA ARG A 195 23.40 4.25 -8.71
C ARG A 195 24.15 5.29 -7.88
N ASP A 196 25.24 5.84 -8.39
CA ASP A 196 26.11 6.75 -7.65
C ASP A 196 25.37 8.05 -7.30
N SER A 197 24.53 8.57 -8.20
CA SER A 197 23.66 9.72 -7.92
C SER A 197 22.65 9.42 -6.82
N LEU A 198 21.94 8.28 -6.89
CA LEU A 198 20.96 7.90 -5.87
C LEU A 198 21.63 7.65 -4.52
N ARG A 199 22.81 7.02 -4.53
CA ARG A 199 23.62 6.75 -3.33
C ARG A 199 24.05 8.04 -2.63
N ALA A 200 24.37 9.09 -3.38
CA ALA A 200 24.72 10.39 -2.81
C ALA A 200 23.54 11.06 -2.06
N GLU A 201 22.30 10.78 -2.46
CA GLU A 201 21.10 11.38 -1.87
C GLU A 201 20.45 10.52 -0.77
N VAL A 202 20.61 9.19 -0.81
CA VAL A 202 19.82 8.26 0.01
C VAL A 202 19.98 8.47 1.52
N GLY A 203 21.16 8.88 1.99
CA GLY A 203 21.38 9.18 3.41
C GLY A 203 20.47 10.32 3.90
N GLN A 204 20.28 11.35 3.07
CA GLN A 204 19.37 12.45 3.40
C GLN A 204 17.90 11.99 3.40
N MET A 205 17.54 11.05 2.52
CA MET A 205 16.18 10.50 2.47
C MET A 205 15.86 9.67 3.72
N VAL A 206 16.82 8.89 4.22
CA VAL A 206 16.67 8.17 5.49
C VAL A 206 16.42 9.16 6.63
N GLU A 207 17.23 10.22 6.73
CA GLU A 207 17.07 11.24 7.78
C GLU A 207 15.72 11.98 7.68
N TRP A 208 15.27 12.35 6.48
CA TRP A 208 13.95 12.96 6.32
C TRP A 208 12.80 11.99 6.60
N SER A 209 12.95 10.71 6.28
CA SER A 209 11.95 9.70 6.65
C SER A 209 11.85 9.53 8.17
N ARG A 210 12.98 9.58 8.92
CA ARG A 210 12.95 9.62 10.39
C ARG A 210 12.22 10.85 10.91
N GLY A 211 12.52 12.03 10.35
CA GLY A 211 11.83 13.27 10.67
C GLY A 211 10.32 13.22 10.39
N ALA A 212 9.91 12.51 9.34
CA ALA A 212 8.50 12.29 9.02
C ALA A 212 7.79 11.38 10.03
N VAL A 213 8.46 10.33 10.53
CA VAL A 213 7.97 9.49 11.63
C VAL A 213 7.77 10.34 12.89
N GLU A 214 8.75 11.18 13.25
CA GLU A 214 8.63 12.08 14.40
C GLU A 214 7.52 13.13 14.24
N LEU A 215 7.31 13.63 13.02
CA LEU A 215 6.21 14.54 12.74
C LEU A 215 4.85 13.86 12.97
N VAL A 216 4.62 12.68 12.38
CA VAL A 216 3.34 11.99 12.53
C VAL A 216 3.09 11.52 13.96
N LYS A 217 4.13 11.12 14.70
CA LYS A 217 4.04 10.80 16.15
C LYS A 217 3.53 11.99 16.96
N ARG A 218 4.11 13.19 16.73
CA ARG A 218 3.67 14.42 17.39
C ARG A 218 2.23 14.76 17.06
N LEU A 219 1.84 14.63 15.79
CA LEU A 219 0.47 14.90 15.34
C LEU A 219 -0.55 13.93 15.95
N HIS A 220 -0.23 12.63 15.95
CA HIS A 220 -1.09 11.60 16.53
C HIS A 220 -1.29 11.81 18.04
N ARG A 221 -0.21 12.17 18.75
CA ARG A 221 -0.23 12.40 20.20
C ARG A 221 -0.84 13.75 20.61
N ALA A 222 -1.07 14.65 19.66
CA ALA A 222 -1.60 15.98 19.97
C ALA A 222 -3.09 15.94 20.37
N ASP A 223 -3.84 14.94 19.88
CA ASP A 223 -5.26 14.77 20.16
C ASP A 223 -5.64 13.27 20.20
N PRO A 224 -5.32 12.56 21.31
CA PRO A 224 -5.61 11.13 21.42
C PRO A 224 -7.10 10.80 21.28
N ASP A 225 -7.99 11.69 21.75
CA ASP A 225 -9.44 11.49 21.69
C ASP A 225 -9.96 11.45 20.25
N LEU A 226 -9.28 12.15 19.33
CA LEU A 226 -9.53 12.02 17.89
C LEU A 226 -8.78 10.82 17.30
N TYR A 227 -7.46 10.77 17.48
CA TYR A 227 -6.57 9.88 16.73
C TYR A 227 -6.69 8.40 17.12
N ASP A 228 -7.05 8.11 18.38
CA ASP A 228 -7.19 6.73 18.87
C ASP A 228 -8.64 6.22 18.78
N VAL A 229 -9.61 7.10 18.52
CA VAL A 229 -11.04 6.76 18.57
C VAL A 229 -11.74 6.88 17.21
N PHE A 230 -11.41 7.88 16.39
CA PHE A 230 -12.14 8.20 15.16
C PHE A 230 -12.29 7.00 14.22
N GLY A 231 -13.54 6.60 13.96
CA GLY A 231 -13.85 5.52 13.02
C GLY A 231 -13.30 4.15 13.43
N THR A 232 -12.96 3.95 14.70
CA THR A 232 -12.37 2.69 15.17
C THR A 232 -13.37 1.54 15.08
N PHE A 233 -12.92 0.44 14.48
CA PHE A 233 -13.63 -0.84 14.50
C PHE A 233 -12.61 -1.98 14.49
N SER A 234 -12.91 -3.03 15.24
CA SER A 234 -12.10 -4.25 15.32
C SER A 234 -12.26 -5.08 14.04
N SER A 235 -11.16 -5.56 13.47
CA SER A 235 -11.17 -6.45 12.29
C SER A 235 -9.92 -7.34 12.25
N GLY A 236 -9.95 -8.40 11.44
CA GLY A 236 -8.73 -9.13 11.13
C GLY A 236 -7.69 -8.27 10.39
N LEU A 237 -6.46 -8.78 10.31
CA LEU A 237 -5.35 -8.17 9.55
C LEU A 237 -4.82 -9.18 8.52
N ALA A 238 -4.44 -8.71 7.33
CA ALA A 238 -3.78 -9.52 6.32
C ALA A 238 -2.56 -8.81 5.73
N SER A 239 -1.49 -9.58 5.53
CA SER A 239 -0.32 -9.14 4.76
C SER A 239 0.58 -10.30 4.36
N LEU A 240 1.53 -10.04 3.46
CA LEU A 240 2.72 -10.87 3.31
C LEU A 240 3.63 -10.78 4.55
N VAL A 241 4.31 -11.89 4.84
CA VAL A 241 5.43 -12.01 5.75
C VAL A 241 6.46 -12.99 5.17
N ARG A 242 7.74 -12.79 5.50
CA ARG A 242 8.79 -13.76 5.19
C ARG A 242 8.64 -15.01 6.07
N ALA A 243 9.32 -16.10 5.72
CA ALA A 243 9.28 -17.36 6.46
C ALA A 243 9.75 -17.24 7.92
N ASP A 244 10.60 -16.27 8.24
CA ASP A 244 11.05 -15.95 9.60
C ASP A 244 10.17 -14.89 10.30
N GLY A 245 9.03 -14.53 9.69
CA GLY A 245 8.10 -13.55 10.23
C GLY A 245 8.43 -12.10 9.91
N ALA A 246 9.54 -11.82 9.22
CA ALA A 246 9.93 -10.46 8.89
C ALA A 246 8.97 -9.78 7.92
N MET A 247 8.85 -8.46 8.01
CA MET A 247 8.27 -7.65 6.95
C MET A 247 9.12 -7.76 5.69
N ASP A 248 8.50 -8.11 4.57
CA ASP A 248 9.06 -7.98 3.23
C ASP A 248 7.95 -7.54 2.28
N LEU A 249 8.13 -6.37 1.66
CA LEU A 249 7.09 -5.78 0.81
C LEU A 249 7.11 -6.38 -0.60
N TYR A 250 8.20 -7.02 -1.02
CA TYR A 250 8.34 -7.57 -2.37
C TYR A 250 7.89 -9.03 -2.48
N ASP A 251 8.16 -9.86 -1.46
CA ASP A 251 7.93 -11.29 -1.52
C ASP A 251 7.67 -11.89 -0.14
N GLY A 252 6.97 -13.01 -0.08
CA GLY A 252 6.58 -13.66 1.17
C GLY A 252 5.34 -14.52 0.97
N ALA A 253 4.79 -14.97 2.10
CA ALA A 253 3.55 -15.74 2.15
C ALA A 253 2.49 -14.98 2.95
N LEU A 254 1.22 -15.23 2.65
CA LEU A 254 0.11 -14.53 3.30
C LEU A 254 -0.06 -15.00 4.75
N ARG A 255 -0.19 -14.04 5.66
CA ARG A 255 -0.54 -14.24 7.07
C ARG A 255 -1.79 -13.46 7.40
N PHE A 256 -2.69 -14.11 8.14
CA PHE A 256 -3.95 -13.55 8.61
C PHE A 256 -4.04 -13.63 10.13
N ARG A 257 -4.43 -12.52 10.77
CA ARG A 257 -4.75 -12.47 12.20
C ARG A 257 -6.21 -12.08 12.40
N ASP A 258 -6.80 -12.51 13.52
CA ASP A 258 -8.08 -11.98 13.98
C ASP A 258 -7.92 -10.59 14.62
N ALA A 259 -9.03 -10.03 15.14
CA ALA A 259 -9.04 -8.69 15.71
C ALA A 259 -8.30 -8.59 17.05
N GLU A 260 -8.12 -9.72 17.73
CA GLU A 260 -7.39 -9.85 18.98
C GLU A 260 -5.88 -10.08 18.75
N GLY A 261 -5.50 -10.39 17.51
CA GLY A 261 -4.13 -10.58 17.07
C GLY A 261 -3.67 -12.04 17.05
N ALA A 262 -4.55 -13.01 17.27
CA ALA A 262 -4.21 -14.42 17.10
C ALA A 262 -4.11 -14.76 15.61
N ILE A 263 -3.09 -15.56 15.26
CA ILE A 263 -2.88 -16.01 13.89
C ILE A 263 -3.98 -17.01 13.51
N ILE A 264 -4.74 -16.69 12.48
CA ILE A 264 -5.76 -17.57 11.88
C ILE A 264 -5.10 -18.49 10.86
N ARG A 265 -4.27 -17.92 9.99
CA ARG A 265 -3.51 -18.60 8.94
C ARG A 265 -2.14 -17.96 8.85
N ASP A 266 -1.12 -18.77 8.63
CA ASP A 266 0.24 -18.30 8.41
C ASP A 266 0.85 -19.02 7.21
N GLN A 267 1.81 -18.35 6.58
CA GLN A 267 2.59 -18.91 5.48
C GLN A 267 1.73 -19.49 4.33
N VAL A 268 0.58 -18.87 4.03
CA VAL A 268 -0.26 -19.32 2.91
C VAL A 268 0.44 -18.93 1.58
N PRO A 269 0.76 -19.90 0.71
CA PRO A 269 1.42 -19.61 -0.56
C PRO A 269 0.60 -18.70 -1.46
N ASP A 270 1.28 -17.92 -2.29
CA ASP A 270 0.66 -17.05 -3.29
C ASP A 270 -0.28 -17.81 -4.25
N GLN A 271 0.06 -19.03 -4.64
CA GLN A 271 -0.76 -19.85 -5.54
C GLN A 271 -2.09 -20.29 -4.90
N ASP A 272 -2.18 -20.30 -3.58
CA ASP A 272 -3.33 -20.82 -2.83
C ASP A 272 -4.28 -19.71 -2.32
N TYR A 273 -4.06 -18.45 -2.69
CA TYR A 273 -4.86 -17.32 -2.20
C TYR A 273 -6.37 -17.53 -2.43
N HIS A 274 -6.74 -18.12 -3.58
CA HIS A 274 -8.12 -18.38 -3.98
C HIS A 274 -8.83 -19.44 -3.10
N GLN A 275 -8.07 -20.24 -2.36
CA GLN A 275 -8.62 -21.23 -1.42
C GLN A 275 -9.02 -20.57 -0.09
N VAL A 276 -8.39 -19.45 0.27
CA VAL A 276 -8.58 -18.78 1.56
C VAL A 276 -9.39 -17.49 1.47
N LEU A 277 -9.49 -16.89 0.28
CA LEU A 277 -10.24 -15.65 0.04
C LEU A 277 -11.47 -15.87 -0.85
N GLN A 278 -12.55 -15.17 -0.52
CA GLN A 278 -13.70 -14.96 -1.38
C GLN A 278 -14.03 -13.47 -1.47
N GLU A 279 -14.71 -13.06 -2.53
CA GLU A 279 -15.12 -11.68 -2.74
C GLU A 279 -16.64 -11.60 -2.88
N ASP A 280 -17.28 -10.77 -2.05
CA ASP A 280 -18.70 -10.46 -2.17
C ASP A 280 -18.94 -9.18 -3.00
N VAL A 281 -20.15 -9.02 -3.54
CA VAL A 281 -20.56 -7.86 -4.32
C VAL A 281 -21.76 -7.20 -3.67
N LYS A 282 -21.76 -5.87 -3.62
CA LYS A 282 -22.91 -5.09 -3.14
C LYS A 282 -23.45 -4.23 -4.28
N SER A 283 -24.78 -4.10 -4.35
CA SER A 283 -25.47 -3.38 -5.43
C SER A 283 -25.12 -1.90 -5.55
N TRP A 284 -24.47 -1.32 -4.54
CA TRP A 284 -24.21 0.11 -4.41
C TRP A 284 -22.75 0.51 -4.62
N SER A 285 -21.83 -0.42 -4.93
CA SER A 285 -20.42 -0.11 -5.20
C SER A 285 -19.83 -1.07 -6.23
N TYR A 286 -18.95 -0.57 -7.11
CA TYR A 286 -18.18 -1.43 -8.00
C TYR A 286 -17.01 -2.12 -7.30
N MET A 287 -16.56 -1.61 -6.16
CA MET A 287 -15.54 -2.27 -5.35
C MET A 287 -16.17 -3.45 -4.61
N LYS A 288 -15.56 -4.62 -4.73
CA LYS A 288 -15.96 -5.86 -4.04
C LYS A 288 -15.59 -5.81 -2.56
N PHE A 289 -16.08 -6.80 -1.81
CA PHE A 289 -15.94 -6.91 -0.36
C PHE A 289 -15.27 -8.26 -0.03
N PRO A 290 -13.93 -8.32 0.01
CA PRO A 290 -13.22 -9.56 0.26
C PRO A 290 -13.33 -9.99 1.73
N TYR A 291 -13.32 -11.31 1.95
CA TYR A 291 -13.34 -11.93 3.28
C TYR A 291 -12.62 -13.28 3.28
N LEU A 292 -12.22 -13.73 4.46
CA LEU A 292 -11.69 -15.08 4.68
C LEU A 292 -12.80 -16.12 4.55
N THR A 293 -12.63 -17.08 3.63
CA THR A 293 -13.63 -18.11 3.31
C THR A 293 -14.10 -18.86 4.55
N GLU A 294 -13.19 -19.26 5.44
CA GLU A 294 -13.51 -20.06 6.64
C GLU A 294 -14.27 -19.29 7.73
N ARG A 295 -14.30 -17.95 7.65
CA ARG A 295 -15.00 -17.07 8.60
C ARG A 295 -16.29 -16.49 8.02
N GLY A 296 -16.51 -16.64 6.72
CA GLY A 296 -17.69 -16.12 6.02
C GLY A 296 -17.74 -14.59 5.93
N PRO A 297 -18.73 -14.04 5.22
CA PRO A 297 -18.82 -12.62 4.90
C PRO A 297 -19.21 -11.72 6.08
N GLU A 298 -19.55 -12.25 7.25
CA GLU A 298 -19.92 -11.44 8.43
C GLU A 298 -18.75 -11.26 9.41
N ALA A 299 -17.88 -12.26 9.53
CA ALA A 299 -16.77 -12.26 10.49
C ALA A 299 -15.39 -12.35 9.82
N GLY A 300 -15.34 -12.56 8.51
CA GLY A 300 -14.11 -12.78 7.75
C GLY A 300 -13.47 -11.52 7.18
N TRP A 301 -13.97 -10.32 7.48
CA TRP A 301 -13.36 -9.07 7.00
C TRP A 301 -12.01 -8.81 7.65
N TYR A 302 -11.12 -8.20 6.88
CA TYR A 302 -9.78 -7.86 7.32
C TYR A 302 -9.32 -6.52 6.74
N LYS A 303 -8.31 -5.94 7.40
CA LYS A 303 -7.58 -4.77 6.96
C LYS A 303 -6.26 -5.18 6.30
N VAL A 304 -5.87 -4.43 5.29
CA VAL A 304 -4.56 -4.51 4.62
C VAL A 304 -3.85 -3.15 4.72
N GLY A 305 -2.63 -3.07 4.19
CA GLY A 305 -1.85 -1.84 4.12
C GLY A 305 -1.01 -1.58 5.36
N PRO A 306 -0.50 -0.35 5.54
CA PRO A 306 0.55 -0.09 6.51
C PRO A 306 0.24 -0.50 7.95
N LEU A 307 -0.97 -0.17 8.44
CA LEU A 307 -1.38 -0.53 9.81
C LEU A 307 -1.41 -2.04 10.02
N ALA A 308 -1.87 -2.79 9.01
CA ALA A 308 -1.90 -4.25 9.08
C ALA A 308 -0.48 -4.82 9.08
N ARG A 309 0.36 -4.42 8.11
CA ARG A 309 1.71 -4.96 7.95
C ARG A 309 2.61 -4.74 9.15
N VAL A 310 2.65 -3.51 9.68
CA VAL A 310 3.49 -3.13 10.84
C VAL A 310 3.16 -3.95 12.09
N GLN A 311 1.91 -4.41 12.24
CA GLN A 311 1.45 -5.21 13.37
C GLN A 311 1.44 -6.71 13.10
N ASN A 312 1.34 -7.13 11.84
CA ASN A 312 1.22 -8.53 11.44
C ASN A 312 2.60 -9.22 11.27
N CYS A 313 3.63 -8.45 10.92
CA CYS A 313 5.01 -8.91 10.92
C CYS A 313 5.56 -9.06 12.35
N ASP A 314 6.47 -10.00 12.54
CA ASP A 314 7.13 -10.22 13.83
C ASP A 314 8.24 -9.18 14.08
N PHE A 315 8.90 -8.72 13.01
CA PHE A 315 9.86 -7.61 13.02
C PHE A 315 10.04 -6.98 11.63
N ILE A 316 10.57 -5.76 11.59
CA ILE A 316 11.06 -5.12 10.36
C ILE A 316 12.58 -5.32 10.27
N PRO A 317 13.14 -5.80 9.13
CA PRO A 317 14.59 -6.02 9.01
C PRO A 317 15.45 -4.76 9.11
N SER A 318 14.89 -3.60 8.77
CA SER A 318 15.63 -2.33 8.81
C SER A 318 15.71 -1.79 10.24
N PRO A 319 16.92 -1.54 10.78
CA PRO A 319 17.10 -1.24 12.20
C PRO A 319 16.36 0.00 12.69
N LEU A 320 16.34 1.09 11.93
CA LEU A 320 15.69 2.33 12.37
C LEU A 320 14.16 2.15 12.35
N ALA A 321 13.62 1.57 11.29
CA ALA A 321 12.20 1.27 11.19
C ALA A 321 11.71 0.27 12.27
N GLU A 322 12.53 -0.70 12.67
CA GLU A 322 12.18 -1.63 13.74
C GLU A 322 12.06 -0.95 15.11
N VAL A 323 12.91 0.04 15.40
CA VAL A 323 12.79 0.84 16.63
C VAL A 323 11.44 1.56 16.65
N GLU A 324 11.07 2.21 15.54
CA GLU A 324 9.79 2.92 15.44
C GLU A 324 8.59 1.97 15.47
N ARG A 325 8.72 0.77 14.91
CA ARG A 325 7.68 -0.27 15.01
C ARG A 325 7.47 -0.69 16.45
N ARG A 326 8.53 -0.97 17.21
CA ARG A 326 8.40 -1.37 18.62
C ARG A 326 7.69 -0.29 19.44
N GLU A 327 8.04 0.97 19.23
CA GLU A 327 7.33 2.09 19.87
C GLU A 327 5.84 2.16 19.47
N PHE A 328 5.51 1.85 18.20
CA PHE A 328 4.14 1.75 17.73
C PHE A 328 3.37 0.59 18.40
N ILE A 329 3.99 -0.58 18.58
CA ILE A 329 3.39 -1.72 19.30
C ILE A 329 3.21 -1.40 20.79
N ASP A 330 4.19 -0.75 21.41
CA ASP A 330 4.12 -0.32 22.82
C ASP A 330 3.00 0.70 23.04
N HIS A 331 2.75 1.59 22.08
CA HIS A 331 1.62 2.50 22.11
C HIS A 331 0.27 1.76 22.16
N GLY A 332 0.17 0.61 21.47
CA GLY A 332 -0.99 -0.30 21.54
C GLY A 332 -1.10 -1.08 22.86
N LYS A 333 -0.13 -0.96 23.77
CA LYS A 333 -0.10 -1.61 25.10
C LYS A 333 -0.32 -3.13 25.02
N GLY A 334 0.31 -3.76 24.02
CA GLY A 334 0.20 -5.21 23.78
C GLY A 334 -1.09 -5.65 23.08
N LYS A 335 -1.93 -4.72 22.61
CA LYS A 335 -3.10 -5.00 21.77
C LYS A 335 -2.90 -4.43 20.36
N LEU A 336 -3.62 -4.98 19.40
CA LEU A 336 -3.69 -4.41 18.06
C LEU A 336 -4.35 -3.02 18.11
N ILE A 337 -3.74 -2.07 17.42
CA ILE A 337 -4.28 -0.75 17.15
C ILE A 337 -5.20 -0.85 15.94
N HIS A 338 -6.47 -0.54 16.15
CA HIS A 338 -7.52 -0.61 15.12
C HIS A 338 -7.93 0.74 14.56
N ALA A 339 -7.53 1.84 15.21
CA ALA A 339 -7.89 3.20 14.84
C ALA A 339 -7.38 3.54 13.43
N PRO A 340 -8.27 3.92 12.48
CA PRO A 340 -7.90 4.27 11.11
C PRO A 340 -6.83 5.35 10.99
N LEU A 341 -6.81 6.35 11.87
CA LEU A 341 -5.82 7.43 11.78
C LEU A 341 -4.39 6.95 12.11
N ALA A 342 -4.23 5.84 12.83
CA ALA A 342 -2.93 5.21 13.07
C ALA A 342 -2.27 4.66 11.79
N TYR A 343 -3.01 4.50 10.68
CA TYR A 343 -2.41 4.21 9.36
C TYR A 343 -1.39 5.28 8.94
N HIS A 344 -1.56 6.53 9.33
CA HIS A 344 -0.60 7.59 8.98
C HIS A 344 0.76 7.35 9.68
N TRP A 345 0.74 6.93 10.94
CA TRP A 345 1.96 6.58 11.67
C TRP A 345 2.63 5.35 11.07
N ALA A 346 1.90 4.23 10.94
CA ALA A 346 2.44 3.00 10.36
C ALA A 346 3.01 3.23 8.94
N ARG A 347 2.38 4.09 8.14
CA ARG A 347 2.85 4.46 6.79
C ARG A 347 4.21 5.16 6.81
N MET A 348 4.49 6.01 7.79
CA MET A 348 5.80 6.65 7.90
C MET A 348 6.89 5.67 8.36
N ILE A 349 6.54 4.68 9.19
CA ILE A 349 7.46 3.58 9.55
C ILE A 349 7.87 2.80 8.29
N GLU A 350 6.91 2.46 7.43
CA GLU A 350 7.21 1.79 6.15
C GLU A 350 7.99 2.67 5.18
N MET A 351 7.77 3.99 5.19
CA MET A 351 8.53 4.93 4.36
C MET A 351 10.01 4.97 4.80
N LEU A 352 10.26 4.93 6.11
CA LEU A 352 11.59 4.79 6.68
C LEU A 352 12.23 3.45 6.31
N HIS A 353 11.49 2.35 6.48
CA HIS A 353 11.93 1.02 6.07
C HIS A 353 12.34 0.99 4.58
N ALA A 354 11.52 1.56 3.70
CA ALA A 354 11.82 1.64 2.28
C ALA A 354 13.08 2.46 1.98
N ALA A 355 13.31 3.58 2.68
CA ALA A 355 14.52 4.37 2.51
C ALA A 355 15.79 3.59 2.93
N GLU A 356 15.72 2.85 4.05
CA GLU A 356 16.82 1.99 4.50
C GLU A 356 17.10 0.84 3.52
N VAL A 357 16.06 0.17 3.03
CA VAL A 357 16.22 -0.91 2.04
C VAL A 357 16.80 -0.39 0.72
N ILE A 358 16.35 0.79 0.24
CA ILE A 358 16.95 1.41 -0.95
C ILE A 358 18.44 1.68 -0.73
N ARG A 359 18.83 2.24 0.42
CA ARG A 359 20.24 2.49 0.76
C ARG A 359 21.05 1.20 0.64
N ASP A 360 20.57 0.11 1.22
CA ASP A 360 21.30 -1.15 1.25
C ASP A 360 21.36 -1.81 -0.15
N LEU A 361 20.27 -1.74 -0.92
CA LEU A 361 20.22 -2.26 -2.30
C LEU A 361 21.08 -1.47 -3.30
N LEU A 362 21.30 -0.17 -3.06
CA LEU A 362 22.20 0.63 -3.90
C LEU A 362 23.66 0.20 -3.78
N ASP A 363 24.03 -0.47 -2.68
CA ASP A 363 25.37 -1.02 -2.44
C ASP A 363 25.50 -2.50 -2.87
N ASP A 364 24.39 -3.13 -3.29
CA ASP A 364 24.41 -4.52 -3.78
C ASP A 364 24.96 -4.60 -5.22
N PRO A 365 26.08 -5.31 -5.47
CA PRO A 365 26.64 -5.45 -6.80
C PRO A 365 25.68 -6.12 -7.80
N ALA A 366 24.73 -6.92 -7.33
CA ALA A 366 23.73 -7.57 -8.17
C ALA A 366 22.76 -6.59 -8.84
N CYS A 367 22.66 -5.35 -8.35
CA CYS A 367 21.91 -4.29 -9.03
C CYS A 367 22.65 -3.79 -10.30
N THR A 368 23.98 -3.89 -10.35
CA THR A 368 24.79 -3.36 -11.46
C THR A 368 25.42 -4.41 -12.36
N ASP A 369 25.44 -5.67 -11.92
CA ASP A 369 26.00 -6.80 -12.68
C ASP A 369 25.25 -8.11 -12.38
N GLY A 370 25.52 -9.16 -13.16
CA GLY A 370 24.99 -10.50 -13.00
C GLY A 370 23.88 -10.85 -13.99
N VAL A 371 23.38 -12.08 -13.91
CA VAL A 371 22.40 -12.62 -14.88
C VAL A 371 21.04 -11.98 -14.63
N LEU A 372 20.42 -11.39 -15.66
CA LEU A 372 19.13 -10.71 -15.54
C LEU A 372 17.91 -11.52 -15.96
N MET A 373 18.12 -12.57 -16.75
CA MET A 373 17.05 -13.35 -17.36
C MET A 373 17.29 -14.83 -17.07
N THR A 374 16.21 -15.53 -16.79
CA THR A 374 16.18 -17.00 -16.78
C THR A 374 14.84 -17.44 -17.35
N ASP A 375 14.81 -18.64 -17.91
CA ASP A 375 13.59 -19.30 -18.36
C ASP A 375 13.69 -20.80 -18.09
N GLY A 376 12.58 -21.50 -18.35
CA GLY A 376 12.51 -22.93 -18.12
C GLY A 376 11.27 -23.56 -18.75
N PRO A 377 10.89 -24.77 -18.31
CA PRO A 377 9.66 -25.42 -18.75
C PRO A 377 8.46 -24.51 -18.47
N ARG A 378 7.68 -24.20 -19.51
CA ARG A 378 6.55 -23.29 -19.41
C ARG A 378 5.37 -23.92 -18.67
N ALA A 379 4.64 -23.09 -17.92
CA ALA A 379 3.39 -23.44 -17.27
C ALA A 379 2.20 -22.72 -17.94
N ARG A 380 0.97 -23.16 -17.63
CA ARG A 380 -0.27 -22.52 -18.13
C ARG A 380 -0.85 -21.50 -17.16
N GLU A 381 -0.33 -21.44 -15.94
CA GLU A 381 -0.85 -20.64 -14.85
C GLU A 381 0.31 -20.05 -14.05
N GLY A 382 0.07 -18.90 -13.44
CA GLY A 382 0.99 -18.30 -12.49
C GLY A 382 0.29 -17.19 -11.72
N VAL A 383 0.39 -17.24 -10.39
CA VAL A 383 0.00 -16.14 -9.51
C VAL A 383 1.26 -15.40 -9.04
N GLY A 384 1.17 -14.08 -8.94
CA GLY A 384 2.22 -13.24 -8.38
C GLY A 384 1.62 -12.24 -7.43
N ILE A 385 2.01 -12.32 -6.16
CA ILE A 385 1.55 -11.42 -5.10
C ILE A 385 2.68 -10.49 -4.66
N ILE A 386 2.34 -9.25 -4.30
CA ILE A 386 3.26 -8.27 -3.71
C ILE A 386 2.52 -7.40 -2.69
N GLU A 387 3.22 -6.74 -1.76
CA GLU A 387 2.60 -5.69 -0.94
C GLU A 387 2.67 -4.35 -1.67
N ALA A 388 1.60 -3.97 -2.36
CA ALA A 388 1.49 -2.60 -2.84
C ALA A 388 1.45 -1.60 -1.67
N PRO A 389 1.73 -0.31 -1.91
CA PRO A 389 1.72 0.69 -0.83
C PRO A 389 0.43 0.70 0.01
N ARG A 390 -0.70 0.31 -0.58
CA ARG A 390 -2.03 0.32 0.05
C ARG A 390 -2.49 -1.05 0.58
N GLY A 391 -1.75 -2.12 0.33
CA GLY A 391 -2.09 -3.47 0.78
C GLY A 391 -1.61 -4.55 -0.19
N THR A 392 -1.91 -5.80 0.16
CA THR A 392 -1.63 -6.98 -0.67
C THR A 392 -2.27 -6.83 -2.05
N LEU A 393 -1.49 -7.09 -3.10
CA LEU A 393 -1.88 -7.03 -4.50
C LEU A 393 -1.58 -8.35 -5.19
#